data_AF-A0A920SUK4-F1
#
_entry.id   AF-A0A920SUK4-F1
#
_cell.length_a   1.000
_cell.length_b   1.000
_cell.length_c   1.000
_cell.angle_alpha   90.00
_cell.angle_beta   90.00
_cell.angle_gamma   90.00
#
_symmetry.space_group_name_H-M   'P 1'
#
loop_
_entity.id
_entity.type
_entity.pdbx_description
1 polymer ?
#
loop_
_entity_poly.entity_id
_entity_poly.type
_entity_poly.pdbx_seq_one_letter_code
_entity_poly.pdbx_strand_id
1 'polypeptide(L)'
;MLAPFSHSELAAAVLRPFVSEKTYWIVKHHGVFQMFYYAHHSGGDRNARDNYKGHRWYKDAVRFCERYDQNCFDPNYESEPLSFFAPMVHRVFRRENVRDFETELRYGEEARGA
;
A
#
# COMPACT_ATOMS: atom_id res chain seq x y z
N MET A 1 0.16 -10.17 -15.24
CA MET A 1 0.52 -9.22 -14.17
C MET A 1 1.11 -7.97 -14.82
N LEU A 2 0.61 -6.77 -14.51
CA LEU A 2 0.96 -5.53 -15.25
C LEU A 2 2.32 -4.92 -14.86
N ALA A 3 2.80 -5.14 -13.63
CA ALA A 3 4.08 -4.59 -13.14
C ALA A 3 4.76 -5.57 -12.18
N PRO A 4 5.34 -6.69 -12.66
CA PRO A 4 5.91 -7.73 -11.79
C PRO A 4 7.11 -7.27 -10.96
N PHE A 5 7.85 -6.26 -11.44
CA PHE A 5 9.03 -5.72 -10.75
C PHE A 5 8.75 -4.48 -9.90
N SER A 6 7.54 -3.92 -9.99
CA SER A 6 7.18 -2.64 -9.36
C SER A 6 5.72 -2.60 -8.89
N HIS A 7 5.14 -3.75 -8.56
CA HIS A 7 3.72 -3.87 -8.21
C HIS A 7 3.35 -2.98 -7.03
N SER A 8 4.25 -2.82 -6.06
CA SER A 8 4.05 -1.97 -4.89
C SER A 8 3.87 -0.51 -5.28
N GLU A 9 4.66 -0.03 -6.24
CA GLU A 9 4.57 1.34 -6.77
C GLU A 9 3.30 1.54 -7.59
N LEU A 10 2.97 0.59 -8.48
CA LEU A 10 1.75 0.64 -9.28
C LEU A 10 0.51 0.68 -8.38
N ALA A 11 0.41 -0.22 -7.41
CA ALA A 11 -0.72 -0.28 -6.49
C ALA A 11 -0.84 1.01 -5.66
N ALA A 12 0.29 1.55 -5.18
CA ALA A 12 0.31 2.80 -4.44
C ALA A 12 -0.14 3.98 -5.31
N ALA A 13 0.29 4.05 -6.58
CA ALA A 13 -0.11 5.11 -7.51
C ALA A 13 -1.63 5.12 -7.74
N VAL A 14 -2.25 3.95 -7.94
CA VAL A 14 -3.71 3.82 -8.09
C VAL A 14 -4.45 4.29 -6.83
N LEU A 15 -3.93 3.95 -5.65
CA LEU A 15 -4.57 4.26 -4.38
C LEU A 15 -4.36 5.69 -3.91
N ARG A 16 -3.27 6.34 -4.32
CA ARG A 16 -2.79 7.64 -3.81
C ARG A 16 -3.90 8.69 -3.66
N PRO A 17 -4.81 8.91 -4.63
CA PRO A 17 -5.81 9.96 -4.49
C PRO A 17 -6.90 9.68 -3.44
N PHE A 18 -7.05 8.42 -3.02
CA PHE A 18 -8.18 7.95 -2.21
C PHE A 18 -7.79 7.62 -0.76
N VAL A 19 -6.50 7.54 -0.48
CA VAL A 19 -5.96 7.09 0.81
C VAL A 19 -5.06 8.16 1.44
N SER A 20 -4.84 8.03 2.74
CA SER A 20 -3.91 8.92 3.43
C SER A 20 -2.48 8.72 2.91
N GLU A 21 -1.64 9.76 3.02
CA GLU A 21 -0.21 9.66 2.73
C GLU A 21 0.47 8.49 3.47
N LYS A 22 -0.01 8.17 4.68
CA LYS A 22 0.46 7.00 5.46
C LYS A 22 0.20 5.70 4.72
N THR A 23 -1.05 5.48 4.32
CA THR A 23 -1.47 4.28 3.59
C THR A 23 -0.75 4.17 2.25
N TYR A 24 -0.68 5.27 1.51
CA TYR A 24 0.06 5.36 0.25
C TYR A 24 1.52 4.92 0.44
N TRP A 25 2.21 5.48 1.44
CA TRP A 25 3.61 5.16 1.71
C TRP A 25 3.81 3.70 2.13
N ILE A 26 2.94 3.15 2.99
CA ILE A 26 3.01 1.75 3.39
C ILE A 26 2.85 0.84 2.17
N VAL A 27 1.83 1.07 1.33
CA VAL A 27 1.61 0.26 0.12
C VAL A 27 2.76 0.42 -0.86
N LYS A 28 3.32 1.63 -1.02
CA LYS A 28 4.46 1.83 -1.93
C LYS A 28 5.69 0.99 -1.53
N HIS A 29 5.93 0.84 -0.24
CA HIS A 29 7.14 0.18 0.27
C HIS A 29 6.93 -1.24 0.79
N HIS A 30 5.67 -1.75 0.82
CA HIS A 30 5.37 -3.04 1.45
C HIS A 30 6.23 -4.18 0.89
N GLY A 31 6.50 -4.21 -0.41
CA GLY A 31 7.35 -5.24 -1.02
C GLY A 31 8.74 -5.33 -0.37
N VAL A 32 9.39 -4.19 -0.08
CA VAL A 32 10.70 -4.16 0.58
C VAL A 32 10.59 -4.57 2.06
N PHE A 33 9.47 -4.27 2.72
CA PHE A 33 9.24 -4.67 4.11
C PHE A 33 8.90 -6.16 4.25
N GLN A 34 8.19 -6.71 3.27
CA GLN A 34 7.85 -8.14 3.18
C GLN A 34 9.09 -9.00 2.91
N MET A 35 10.08 -8.49 2.15
CA MET A 35 11.36 -9.18 1.90
C MET A 35 12.07 -9.63 3.18
N PHE A 36 11.81 -8.99 4.32
CA PHE A 36 12.32 -9.43 5.62
C PHE A 36 12.04 -10.90 5.95
N TYR A 37 10.94 -11.44 5.43
CA TYR A 37 10.49 -12.80 5.71
C TYR A 37 11.03 -13.84 4.73
N TYR A 38 11.36 -13.47 3.48
CA TYR A 38 11.74 -14.47 2.47
C TYR A 38 13.10 -14.22 1.80
N ALA A 39 13.61 -12.99 1.70
CA ALA A 39 14.74 -12.68 0.82
C ALA A 39 16.01 -13.50 1.11
N HIS A 40 16.27 -13.82 2.38
CA HIS A 40 17.41 -14.64 2.82
C HIS A 40 17.37 -16.08 2.29
N HIS A 41 16.20 -16.62 1.93
CA HIS A 41 16.08 -17.93 1.29
C HIS A 41 16.52 -17.91 -0.19
N SER A 42 16.63 -16.73 -0.78
CA SER A 42 17.04 -16.52 -2.18
C SER A 42 18.38 -15.79 -2.29
N GLY A 43 19.15 -15.69 -1.20
CA GLY A 43 20.44 -14.99 -1.15
C GLY A 43 20.34 -13.46 -1.11
N GLY A 44 19.13 -12.89 -0.95
CA GLY A 44 18.90 -11.46 -0.85
C GLY A 44 19.02 -10.92 0.58
N ASP A 45 19.12 -9.60 0.71
CA ASP A 45 19.16 -8.91 2.00
C ASP A 45 17.76 -8.79 2.63
N ARG A 46 17.51 -9.58 3.68
CA ARG A 46 16.27 -9.48 4.46
C ARG A 46 16.13 -8.13 5.19
N ASN A 47 17.23 -7.43 5.46
CA ASN A 47 17.21 -6.16 6.17
C ASN A 47 17.13 -4.95 5.22
N ALA A 48 16.84 -5.14 3.93
CA ALA A 48 16.69 -4.05 2.97
C ALA A 48 15.70 -2.96 3.40
N ARG A 49 14.68 -3.30 4.22
CA ARG A 49 13.76 -2.33 4.84
C ARG A 49 14.47 -1.28 5.70
N ASP A 50 15.66 -1.58 6.23
CA ASP A 50 16.38 -0.73 7.17
C ASP A 50 16.83 0.61 6.58
N ASN A 51 16.90 0.71 5.25
CA ASN A 51 17.03 1.96 4.51
C ASN A 51 15.94 3.00 4.88
N TYR A 52 14.84 2.57 5.48
CA TYR A 52 13.71 3.42 5.88
C TYR A 52 13.56 3.59 7.40
N LYS A 53 14.49 3.11 8.25
CA LYS A 53 14.36 3.13 9.73
C LYS A 53 14.03 4.50 10.33
N GLY A 54 14.51 5.59 9.71
CA GLY A 54 14.22 6.96 10.15
C GLY A 54 12.84 7.50 9.75
N HIS A 55 12.09 6.79 8.90
CA HIS A 55 10.81 7.26 8.41
C HIS A 55 9.71 7.12 9.46
N ARG A 56 8.86 8.15 9.59
CA ARG A 56 7.80 8.21 10.62
C ARG A 56 6.82 7.02 10.60
N TRP A 57 6.68 6.35 9.45
CA TRP A 57 5.79 5.19 9.26
C TRP A 57 6.52 3.86 9.13
N TYR A 58 7.82 3.79 9.41
CA TYR A 58 8.58 2.54 9.37
C TYR A 58 7.91 1.44 10.21
N LYS A 59 7.59 1.75 11.48
CA LYS A 59 6.95 0.78 12.38
C LYS A 59 5.56 0.35 11.90
N ASP A 60 4.84 1.24 11.24
CA ASP A 60 3.53 0.92 10.67
C ASP A 60 3.64 -0.05 9.50
N ALA A 61 4.64 0.13 8.62
CA ALA A 61 4.89 -0.80 7.52
C ALA A 61 5.38 -2.17 8.02
N VAL A 62 6.23 -2.21 9.06
CA VAL A 62 6.61 -3.47 9.72
C VAL A 62 5.35 -4.20 10.23
N ARG A 63 4.50 -3.49 10.97
CA ARG A 63 3.26 -4.07 11.51
C ARG A 63 2.30 -4.52 10.41
N PHE A 64 2.19 -3.77 9.31
CA PHE A 64 1.38 -4.15 8.16
C PHE A 64 1.85 -5.49 7.62
N CYS A 65 3.14 -5.62 7.30
CA CYS A 65 3.66 -6.85 6.71
C CYS A 65 3.62 -8.05 7.67
N GLU A 66 3.81 -7.82 8.96
CA GLU A 66 3.71 -8.86 10.00
C GLU A 66 2.30 -9.44 10.14
N ARG A 67 1.27 -8.59 10.06
CA ARG A 67 -0.10 -8.96 10.43
C ARG A 67 -1.03 -9.23 9.25
N TYR A 68 -0.74 -8.66 8.09
CA TYR A 68 -1.69 -8.61 6.98
C TYR A 68 -1.08 -8.98 5.61
N ASP A 69 0.20 -9.34 5.54
CA ASP A 69 0.89 -9.66 4.28
C ASP A 69 1.53 -11.05 4.37
N GLN A 70 2.59 -11.19 5.16
CA GLN A 70 3.37 -12.42 5.17
C GLN A 70 2.60 -13.63 5.72
N ASN A 71 1.62 -13.41 6.59
CA ASN A 71 0.84 -14.47 7.20
C ASN A 71 -0.39 -14.89 6.36
N CYS A 72 -0.58 -14.33 5.16
CA CYS A 72 -1.76 -14.55 4.32
C CYS A 72 -1.56 -15.58 3.18
N PHE A 73 -0.67 -16.56 3.37
CA PHE A 73 -0.37 -17.61 2.36
C PHE A 73 -0.92 -19.00 2.71
N ASP A 74 -1.82 -19.12 3.69
CA ASP A 74 -2.48 -20.39 4.01
C ASP A 74 -3.59 -20.70 2.97
N PRO A 75 -3.43 -21.75 2.14
CA PRO A 75 -4.43 -22.10 1.13
C PRO A 75 -5.74 -22.62 1.73
N ASN A 76 -5.75 -23.02 3.01
CA ASN A 76 -6.93 -23.54 3.69
C ASN A 76 -7.66 -22.46 4.51
N TYR A 77 -7.18 -21.21 4.50
CA TYR A 77 -7.81 -20.13 5.25
C TYR A 77 -9.17 -19.78 4.64
N GLU A 78 -10.23 -19.91 5.44
CA GLU A 78 -11.59 -19.52 5.03
C GLU A 78 -11.66 -18.00 4.83
N SER A 79 -11.73 -17.58 3.57
CA SER A 79 -11.79 -16.19 3.17
C SER A 79 -13.18 -15.82 2.68
N GLU A 80 -13.62 -14.62 3.05
CA GLU A 80 -14.85 -14.03 2.49
C GLU A 80 -14.70 -13.81 0.97
N PRO A 81 -15.79 -13.91 0.18
CA PRO A 81 -15.75 -13.66 -1.25
C PRO A 81 -15.51 -12.17 -1.55
N LEU A 82 -15.03 -11.84 -2.76
CA LEU A 82 -14.79 -10.45 -3.17
C LEU A 82 -16.03 -9.54 -3.03
N SER A 83 -17.23 -10.09 -3.23
CA SER A 83 -18.50 -9.37 -3.08
C SER A 83 -18.71 -8.85 -1.66
N PHE A 84 -18.20 -9.54 -0.64
CA PHE A 84 -18.24 -9.09 0.76
C PHE A 84 -17.46 -7.79 0.95
N PHE A 85 -16.31 -7.65 0.28
CA PHE A 85 -15.44 -6.47 0.38
C PHE A 85 -15.85 -5.33 -0.54
N ALA A 86 -16.60 -5.60 -1.62
CA ALA A 86 -16.96 -4.60 -2.62
C ALA A 86 -17.59 -3.32 -2.04
N PRO A 87 -18.54 -3.36 -1.09
CA PRO A 87 -19.07 -2.15 -0.46
C PRO A 87 -18.00 -1.32 0.26
N MET A 88 -16.98 -1.96 0.84
CA MET A 88 -15.89 -1.27 1.54
C MET A 88 -14.94 -0.60 0.56
N VAL A 89 -14.60 -1.30 -0.52
CA VAL A 89 -13.80 -0.76 -1.62
C VAL A 89 -14.50 0.45 -2.22
N HIS A 90 -15.80 0.35 -2.52
CA HIS A 90 -16.57 1.50 -3.01
C HIS A 90 -16.54 2.69 -2.05
N ARG A 91 -16.59 2.49 -0.72
CA ARG A 91 -16.46 3.59 0.24
C ARG A 91 -15.10 4.29 0.17
N VAL A 92 -14.01 3.55 -0.08
CA VAL A 92 -12.67 4.14 -0.24
C VAL A 92 -12.61 4.98 -1.52
N PHE A 93 -13.09 4.44 -2.63
CA PHE A 93 -13.03 5.10 -3.95
C PHE A 93 -14.08 6.19 -4.16
N ARG A 94 -15.16 6.23 -3.35
CA ARG A 94 -16.16 7.30 -3.37
C ARG A 94 -15.73 8.58 -2.65
N ARG A 95 -14.57 8.59 -1.98
CA ARG A 95 -14.10 9.79 -1.29
C ARG A 95 -13.99 10.95 -2.28
N GLU A 96 -14.81 11.98 -2.07
CA GLU A 96 -14.91 13.18 -2.92
C GLU A 96 -13.63 14.04 -2.83
N ASN A 97 -12.85 13.88 -1.76
CA ASN A 97 -11.55 14.52 -1.59
C ASN A 97 -10.43 13.78 -2.34
N VAL A 98 -10.57 13.64 -3.66
CA VAL A 98 -9.53 13.10 -4.55
C VAL A 98 -8.36 14.08 -4.55
N ARG A 99 -7.31 13.75 -3.78
CA ARG A 99 -6.06 14.53 -3.78
C ARG A 99 -5.09 13.94 -4.78
N ASP A 100 -5.28 14.32 -6.04
CA ASP A 100 -4.28 14.06 -7.07
C ASP A 100 -3.33 15.26 -7.20
N PHE A 101 -2.03 14.96 -7.34
CA PHE A 101 -0.98 15.98 -7.44
C PHE A 101 -1.16 16.85 -8.68
N GLU A 102 -1.58 16.28 -9.81
CA GLU A 102 -1.83 17.07 -11.01
C GLU A 102 -3.09 17.92 -10.85
N THR A 103 -4.13 17.41 -10.18
CA THR A 103 -5.32 18.21 -9.82
C THR A 103 -4.96 19.38 -8.92
N GLU A 104 -4.16 19.18 -7.87
CA GLU A 104 -3.71 20.25 -6.98
C GLU A 104 -2.87 21.31 -7.72
N LEU A 105 -1.98 20.88 -8.63
CA LEU A 105 -1.19 21.80 -9.45
C LEU A 105 -2.03 22.56 -10.49
N ARG A 106 -3.06 21.92 -11.07
CA ARG A 106 -3.90 22.52 -12.11
C ARG A 106 -4.90 23.53 -11.55
N TYR A 107 -5.44 23.27 -10.35
CA TYR A 107 -6.60 24.01 -9.82
C TYR A 107 -6.37 24.70 -8.46
N GLY A 108 -5.20 24.51 -7.83
CA GLY A 108 -4.89 25.18 -6.55
C GLY A 108 -5.79 24.78 -5.38
N GLU A 109 -5.91 25.63 -4.36
CA GLU A 109 -6.77 25.36 -3.19
C GLU A 109 -8.28 25.42 -3.49
N GLU A 110 -8.68 25.91 -4.67
CA GLU A 110 -10.09 26.11 -5.07
C GLU A 110 -10.83 24.79 -5.32
N ALA A 111 -10.12 23.69 -5.58
CA ALA A 111 -10.70 22.35 -5.73
C ALA A 111 -11.18 21.71 -4.40
N ARG A 112 -11.06 22.41 -3.26
CA ARG A 112 -11.33 21.85 -1.91
C ARG A 112 -12.80 21.86 -1.49
N GLY A 113 -13.72 22.27 -2.35
CA GLY A 113 -15.12 22.49 -1.97
C GLY A 113 -16.17 22.37 -3.06
N ALA A 114 -15.89 21.66 -4.16
CA ALA A 114 -16.90 21.34 -5.19
C ALA A 114 -17.27 19.86 -5.14
#